data_AF-A0A7H0HLP5-F1
#
_entry.id   AF-A0A7H0HLP5-F1
#
_cell.length_a   1.000
_cell.length_b   1.000
_cell.length_c   1.000
_cell.angle_alpha   90.00
_cell.angle_beta   90.00
_cell.angle_gamma   90.00
#
_symmetry.space_group_name_H-M   'P 1'
#
loop_
_entity.id
_entity.type
_entity.pdbx_description
1 polymer ?
#
loop_
_entity_poly.entity_id
_entity_poly.type
_entity_poly.pdbx_seq_one_letter_code
_entity_poly.pdbx_strand_id
1 'polypeptide(L)'
;MQTAKNTPHSFKALVAANRAAGRLAEPVAPEPKKRMEQTGMRLWPEELSQARELAASEDRSAASFMRRIYLRGLEGYLAERGADTATQ
;
A
#
# COMPACT_ATOMS: atom_id res chain seq x y z
N MET A 1 10.63 -50.32 23.58
CA MET A 1 11.76 -49.79 22.78
C MET A 1 11.53 -48.29 22.60
N GLN A 2 12.38 -47.45 23.21
CA GLN A 2 12.29 -46.00 23.09
C GLN A 2 12.82 -45.58 21.71
N THR A 3 11.96 -45.05 20.86
CA THR A 3 12.39 -44.46 19.58
C THR A 3 13.11 -43.15 19.89
N ALA A 4 14.43 -43.16 19.79
CA ALA A 4 15.25 -41.95 19.88
C ALA A 4 14.75 -40.94 18.82
N LYS A 5 14.20 -39.82 19.28
CA LYS A 5 13.91 -38.68 18.41
C LYS A 5 15.25 -38.14 17.94
N ASN A 6 15.61 -38.43 16.68
CA ASN A 6 16.74 -37.81 16.00
C ASN A 6 16.49 -36.30 15.94
N THR A 7 17.02 -35.58 16.92
CA THR A 7 17.01 -34.11 16.93
C THR A 7 18.02 -33.65 15.88
N PRO A 8 17.59 -32.97 14.79
CA PRO A 8 18.51 -32.53 13.76
C PRO A 8 19.50 -31.50 14.34
N HIS A 9 20.80 -31.80 14.28
CA HIS A 9 21.87 -30.97 14.86
C HIS A 9 22.29 -29.77 14.01
N SER A 10 21.60 -29.49 12.90
CA SER A 10 21.85 -28.32 12.06
C SER A 10 20.57 -27.76 11.46
N PHE A 11 20.56 -26.45 11.18
CA PHE A 11 19.44 -25.78 10.53
C PHE A 11 19.10 -26.42 9.17
N LYS A 12 20.12 -26.84 8.40
CA LYS A 12 19.91 -27.56 7.14
C LYS A 12 19.20 -28.89 7.35
N ALA A 13 19.59 -29.66 8.37
CA ALA A 13 18.93 -30.92 8.70
C ALA A 13 17.50 -30.71 9.18
N LEU A 14 17.23 -29.64 9.94
CA LEU A 14 15.89 -29.27 10.38
C LEU A 14 15.00 -28.89 9.19
N VAL A 15 15.48 -28.05 8.26
CA VAL A 15 14.75 -27.66 7.06
C VAL A 15 14.48 -28.87 6.17
N ALA A 16 15.47 -29.74 5.96
CA ALA A 16 15.31 -30.97 5.18
C ALA A 16 14.27 -31.91 5.80
N ALA A 17 14.32 -32.12 7.13
CA ALA A 17 13.36 -32.97 7.84
C ALA A 17 11.93 -32.40 7.78
N ASN A 18 11.76 -31.08 7.91
CA ASN A 18 10.43 -30.46 7.84
C ASN A 18 9.89 -30.37 6.40
N ARG A 19 10.77 -30.24 5.40
CA ARG A 19 10.40 -30.37 3.98
C ARG A 19 9.96 -31.80 3.66
N ALA A 20 10.72 -32.81 4.11
CA ALA A 20 10.37 -34.22 3.95
C ALA A 20 9.07 -34.62 4.68
N ALA A 21 8.80 -33.99 5.83
CA ALA A 21 7.56 -34.17 6.58
C ALA A 21 6.36 -33.38 6.01
N GLY A 22 6.51 -32.70 4.86
CA GLY A 22 5.46 -31.92 4.21
C GLY A 22 5.01 -30.67 5.00
N ARG A 23 5.78 -30.23 5.99
CA ARG A 23 5.45 -29.10 6.87
C ARG A 23 5.92 -27.75 6.32
N LEU A 24 6.77 -27.77 5.29
CA LEU A 24 7.23 -26.57 4.60
C LEU A 24 6.61 -26.55 3.20
N ALA A 25 5.75 -25.56 2.97
CA ALA A 25 5.27 -25.25 1.63
C ALA A 25 6.37 -24.57 0.82
N GLU A 26 6.31 -24.73 -0.50
CA GLU A 26 7.16 -23.94 -1.41
C GLU A 26 6.82 -22.45 -1.25
N PRO A 27 7.83 -21.55 -1.20
CA PRO A 27 7.59 -20.13 -1.11
C PRO A 27 6.82 -19.64 -2.34
N VAL A 28 5.56 -19.25 -2.15
CA VAL A 28 4.79 -18.60 -3.21
C VAL A 28 5.21 -17.14 -3.25
N ALA A 29 5.68 -16.70 -4.42
CA ALA A 29 5.99 -15.30 -4.63
C ALA A 29 4.71 -14.46 -4.41
N PRO A 30 4.76 -13.39 -3.60
CA PRO A 30 3.60 -12.54 -3.42
C PRO A 30 3.24 -11.89 -4.77
N GLU A 31 1.94 -11.89 -5.09
CA GLU A 31 1.47 -11.24 -6.31
C GLU A 31 1.89 -9.76 -6.36
N PRO A 32 2.27 -9.26 -7.55
CA PRO A 32 2.68 -7.87 -7.70
C PRO A 32 1.50 -6.94 -7.39
N LYS A 33 1.55 -6.30 -6.21
CA LYS A 33 0.56 -5.29 -5.81
C LYS A 33 0.76 -4.01 -6.62
N LYS A 34 -0.32 -3.45 -7.14
CA LYS A 34 -0.32 -2.12 -7.76
C LYS A 34 0.21 -1.10 -6.76
N ARG A 35 1.27 -0.40 -7.13
CA ARG A 35 1.87 0.68 -6.32
C ARG A 35 1.38 2.02 -6.84
N MET A 36 1.27 2.98 -5.93
CA MET A 36 1.02 4.36 -6.32
C MET A 36 2.29 4.95 -6.92
N GLU A 37 2.15 5.66 -8.03
CA GLU A 37 3.25 6.39 -8.64
C GLU A 37 3.43 7.74 -7.93
N GLN A 38 4.69 8.11 -7.69
CA GLN A 38 5.00 9.40 -7.10
C GLN A 38 4.87 10.48 -8.17
N THR A 39 4.03 11.47 -7.91
CA THR A 39 3.90 12.67 -8.73
C THR A 39 4.39 13.90 -7.95
N GLY A 40 4.95 14.87 -8.66
CA GLY A 40 5.35 16.16 -8.11
C GLY A 40 4.28 17.21 -8.40
N MET A 41 3.78 17.88 -7.37
CA MET A 41 2.87 19.03 -7.49
C MET A 41 3.63 20.31 -7.15
N ARG A 42 3.46 21.35 -7.96
CA ARG A 42 3.95 22.69 -7.63
C ARG A 42 2.87 23.43 -6.86
N LEU A 43 3.24 23.89 -5.68
CA LEU A 43 2.43 24.76 -4.83
C LEU A 43 3.26 26.00 -4.48
N TRP A 44 2.58 27.11 -4.25
CA TRP A 44 3.17 28.23 -3.55
C TRP A 44 3.45 27.86 -2.09
N PRO A 45 4.44 28.49 -1.43
CA PRO A 45 4.77 28.20 -0.04
C PRO A 45 3.57 28.32 0.91
N GLU A 46 2.71 29.32 0.69
CA GLU A 46 1.53 29.62 1.50
C GLU A 46 0.48 28.52 1.36
N GLU A 47 0.24 28.04 0.14
CA GLU A 47 -0.67 26.92 -0.15
C GLU A 47 -0.21 25.64 0.53
N LEU A 48 1.11 25.38 0.51
CA LEU A 48 1.68 24.22 1.19
C LEU A 48 1.56 24.33 2.71
N SER A 49 1.75 25.53 3.29
CA SER A 49 1.54 25.77 4.73
C SER A 49 0.09 25.49 5.11
N GLN A 50 -0.84 26.08 4.38
CA GLN A 50 -2.26 25.91 4.60
C GLN A 50 -2.69 24.43 4.49
N ALA A 51 -2.20 23.71 3.48
CA ALA A 51 -2.49 22.30 3.32
C ALA A 51 -1.95 21.45 4.50
N ARG A 52 -0.81 21.83 5.09
CA ARG A 52 -0.26 21.15 6.27
C ARG A 52 -1.08 21.42 7.53
N GLU A 53 -1.51 22.66 7.74
CA GLU A 53 -2.35 23.05 8.87
C GLU A 53 -3.71 22.32 8.83
N LEU A 54 -4.34 22.27 7.65
CA LEU A 54 -5.60 21.54 7.45
C LEU A 54 -5.41 20.02 7.58
N ALA A 55 -4.29 19.47 7.11
CA ALA A 55 -4.01 18.06 7.33
C ALA A 55 -3.85 17.72 8.82
N ALA A 56 -3.18 18.60 9.57
CA ALA A 56 -2.97 18.43 11.01
C ALA A 56 -4.29 18.52 11.80
N SER A 57 -5.21 19.40 11.42
CA SER A 57 -6.53 19.49 12.09
C SER A 57 -7.40 18.25 11.86
N GLU A 58 -7.14 17.49 10.78
CA GLU A 58 -7.80 16.20 10.49
C GLU A 58 -7.02 14.97 10.97
N ASP A 59 -5.90 15.14 11.69
CA ASP A 59 -4.97 14.08 12.13
C ASP A 59 -4.47 13.19 10.95
N ARG A 60 -4.07 13.85 9.85
CA ARG A 60 -3.61 13.21 8.60
C ARG A 60 -2.26 13.73 8.15
N SER A 61 -1.59 12.95 7.32
CA SER A 61 -0.42 13.44 6.59
C SER A 61 -0.82 14.44 5.50
N ALA A 62 0.03 15.43 5.25
CA ALA A 62 -0.18 16.40 4.17
C ALA A 62 -0.37 15.73 2.80
N ALA A 63 0.36 14.65 2.52
CA ALA A 63 0.22 13.87 1.29
C ALA A 63 -1.17 13.22 1.17
N SER A 64 -1.67 12.62 2.25
CA SER A 64 -3.02 12.03 2.27
C SER A 64 -4.11 13.09 2.10
N PHE A 65 -3.93 14.26 2.74
CA PHE A 65 -4.84 15.38 2.62
C PHE A 65 -4.89 15.92 1.19
N MET A 66 -3.73 16.23 0.59
CA MET A 66 -3.64 16.74 -0.78
C MET A 66 -4.26 15.78 -1.79
N ARG A 67 -4.03 14.46 -1.64
CA ARG A 67 -4.68 13.47 -2.51
C ARG A 67 -6.21 13.49 -2.37
N ARG A 68 -6.74 13.65 -1.16
CA ARG A 68 -8.19 13.74 -0.92
C ARG A 68 -8.80 14.95 -1.63
N ILE A 69 -8.14 16.10 -1.53
CA ILE A 69 -8.58 17.33 -2.20
C ILE A 69 -8.53 17.18 -3.72
N TYR A 70 -7.45 16.59 -4.26
CA TYR A 70 -7.37 16.27 -5.69
C TYR A 70 -8.55 15.41 -6.15
N LEU A 71 -8.87 14.32 -5.44
CA LEU A 71 -9.97 13.43 -5.81
C LEU A 71 -11.33 14.14 -5.76
N ARG A 72 -11.55 14.99 -4.76
CA ARG A 72 -12.78 15.79 -4.65
C ARG A 72 -12.90 16.79 -5.81
N GLY A 73 -11.81 17.47 -6.17
CA GLY A 73 -11.79 18.37 -7.32
C GLY A 73 -12.00 17.64 -8.65
N LEU A 74 -11.42 16.44 -8.79
CA LEU A 74 -11.61 15.61 -9.98
C LEU A 74 -13.07 15.16 -10.14
N GLU A 75 -13.72 14.77 -9.05
CA GLU A 75 -15.15 14.42 -9.06
C GLU A 75 -16.01 15.59 -9.53
N GLY A 76 -15.76 16.80 -9.01
CA GLY A 76 -16.45 18.01 -9.45
C GLY A 76 -16.22 18.31 -10.93
N TYR A 77 -14.97 18.26 -11.38
CA TYR A 77 -14.62 18.48 -12.79
C TYR A 77 -15.33 17.49 -13.73
N LEU A 78 -15.37 16.21 -13.36
CA LEU A 78 -16.04 15.18 -14.15
C LEU A 78 -17.56 15.38 -14.18
N ALA A 79 -18.16 15.82 -13.06
CA ALA A 79 -19.58 16.10 -12.98
C ALA A 79 -19.97 17.28 -13.88
N GLU A 80 -19.20 18.37 -13.87
CA GLU A 80 -19.39 19.53 -14.75
C GLU A 80 -19.30 19.12 -16.22
N ARG A 81 -18.26 18.36 -16.58
CA ARG A 81 -18.07 17.90 -17.96
C ARG A 81 -19.17 16.96 -18.44
N GLY A 82 -19.68 16.11 -17.54
CA GLY A 82 -20.81 15.21 -17.81
C GLY A 82 -22.11 15.98 -18.04
N ALA A 83 -22.36 17.04 -17.26
CA ALA A 83 -23.51 17.93 -17.43
C ALA A 83 -23.43 18.73 -18.74
N ASP A 84 -22.25 19.21 -19.12
CA ASP A 84 -22.02 19.90 -20.39
C ASP A 84 -22.27 18.99 -21.60
N THR A 85 -21.94 17.70 -21.50
CA THR A 85 -22.23 16.72 -22.59
C THR A 85 -23.69 16.31 -22.68
N ALA A 86 -24.49 16.48 -21.62
CA ALA A 86 -25.91 16.12 -21.61
C ALA A 86 -26.83 17.23 -22.14
N THR A 87 -26.30 18.44 -22.37
CA THR A 87 -27.06 19.63 -22.79
C THR A 87 -26.81 20.02 -24.25
N GLN A 88 -26.13 19.17 -25.03
CA GLN A 88 -25.96 19.30 -26.48
C GLN A 88 -26.77 18.26 -27.24
#